data_AF-A0A419J0S4-F1
#
_entry.id   AF-A0A419J0S4-F1
#
_cell.length_a   1.000
_cell.length_b   1.000
_cell.length_c   1.000
_cell.angle_alpha   90.00
_cell.angle_beta   90.00
_cell.angle_gamma   90.00
#
_symmetry.space_group_name_H-M   'P 1'
#
loop_
_entity.id
_entity.type
_entity.pdbx_description
1 polymer ?
#
loop_
_entity_poly.entity_id
_entity_poly.type
_entity_poly.pdbx_seq_one_letter_code
_entity_poly.pdbx_strand_id
1 'polypeptide(L)'
;MKRLSMILEDTMAAVAFAEAGEAGTVREILNEHRGPGSAIAQLREQVHLTVDDLISMAITFAEAGEHEKAAGILKEAEKTLSSIKGSHQKALRRSVLTAKTN
;
A
#
# COMPACT_ATOMS: atom_id res chain seq x y z
N MET A 1 -10.30 -14.95 6.66
CA MET A 1 -9.98 -13.82 7.57
C MET A 1 -8.68 -14.03 8.36
N LYS A 2 -8.46 -15.16 9.05
CA LYS A 2 -7.21 -15.39 9.85
C LYS A 2 -5.91 -15.05 9.13
N ARG A 3 -5.74 -15.49 7.88
CA ARG A 3 -4.51 -15.27 7.11
C ARG A 3 -4.25 -13.79 6.78
N LEU A 4 -5.31 -13.00 6.59
CA LEU A 4 -5.20 -11.56 6.28
C LEU A 4 -4.91 -10.73 7.53
N SER A 5 -5.51 -11.07 8.67
CA SER A 5 -5.16 -10.48 9.98
C SER A 5 -3.69 -10.69 10.28
N MET A 6 -3.22 -11.93 10.11
CA MET A 6 -1.82 -12.30 10.33
C MET A 6 -0.88 -11.53 9.40
N ILE A 7 -1.19 -11.47 8.09
CA ILE A 7 -0.44 -10.68 7.13
C ILE A 7 -0.40 -9.19 7.50
N LEU A 8 -1.50 -8.61 8.00
CA LEU A 8 -1.53 -7.22 8.44
C LEU A 8 -0.64 -7.02 9.67
N GLU A 9 -0.78 -7.88 10.69
CA GLU A 9 0.00 -7.86 11.92
C GLU A 9 1.50 -7.97 11.62
N ASP A 10 1.88 -8.92 10.75
CA ASP A 10 3.27 -9.14 10.35
C ASP A 10 3.81 -7.99 9.51
N THR A 11 2.99 -7.38 8.66
CA THR A 11 3.38 -6.20 7.88
C THR A 11 3.60 -5.00 8.81
N MET A 12 2.72 -4.77 9.79
CA MET A 12 2.85 -3.69 10.75
C MET A 12 4.04 -3.91 11.71
N ALA A 13 4.26 -5.15 12.14
CA ALA A 13 5.44 -5.52 12.92
C ALA A 13 6.72 -5.27 12.12
N ALA A 14 6.77 -5.68 10.85
CA ALA A 14 7.90 -5.41 9.97
C ALA A 14 8.16 -3.91 9.80
N VAL A 15 7.11 -3.09 9.69
CA VAL A 15 7.27 -1.61 9.65
C VAL A 15 7.90 -1.09 10.95
N ALA A 16 7.39 -1.52 12.11
CA ALA A 16 7.92 -1.08 13.41
C ALA A 16 9.38 -1.50 13.63
N PHE A 17 9.78 -2.72 13.25
CA PHE A 17 11.16 -3.17 13.35
C PHE A 17 12.08 -2.45 12.36
N ALA A 18 11.60 -2.12 11.17
CA ALA A 18 12.36 -1.33 10.21
C ALA A 18 12.56 0.11 10.69
N GLU A 19 11.55 0.74 11.30
CA GLU A 19 11.69 2.05 11.96
C GLU A 19 12.73 2.02 13.10
N ALA A 20 12.85 0.88 13.79
CA ALA A 20 13.88 0.65 14.81
C ALA A 20 15.27 0.34 14.22
N GLY A 21 15.41 0.26 12.90
CA GLY A 21 16.67 -0.08 12.22
C GLY A 21 17.00 -1.58 12.21
N GLU A 22 16.08 -2.45 12.62
CA GLU A 22 16.28 -3.90 12.69
C GLU A 22 15.94 -4.61 11.37
N ALA A 23 16.73 -4.33 10.32
CA ALA A 23 16.52 -4.90 8.99
C ALA A 23 16.57 -6.45 8.96
N GLY A 24 17.26 -7.10 9.90
CA GLY A 24 17.29 -8.56 10.03
C GLY A 24 15.93 -9.14 10.42
N THR A 25 15.31 -8.58 11.44
CA THR A 25 13.99 -8.97 11.97
C THR A 25 12.90 -8.74 10.92
N VAL A 26 12.99 -7.64 10.17
CA VAL A 26 12.12 -7.33 9.03
C VAL A 26 12.18 -8.45 7.99
N ARG A 27 13.39 -8.93 7.67
CA ARG A 27 13.58 -10.01 6.69
C ARG A 27 12.99 -11.33 7.15
N GLU A 28 13.13 -11.68 8.43
CA GLU A 28 12.53 -12.90 8.98
C GLU A 28 11.01 -12.85 8.89
N ILE A 29 10.39 -11.78 9.41
CA ILE A 29 8.93 -11.61 9.41
C ILE A 29 8.37 -11.68 7.98
N LEU A 30 9.04 -11.03 7.02
CA LEU A 30 8.54 -11.04 5.65
C LEU A 30 8.88 -12.33 4.87
N ASN A 31 9.91 -13.08 5.24
CA ASN A 31 10.26 -14.35 4.58
C ASN A 31 9.28 -15.47 4.95
N GLU A 32 8.63 -15.39 6.11
CA GLU A 32 7.54 -16.29 6.47
C GLU A 32 6.34 -16.14 5.51
N HIS A 33 6.18 -14.96 4.89
CA HIS A 33 5.12 -14.67 3.94
C HIS A 33 5.65 -14.53 2.51
N ARG A 34 6.00 -15.65 1.87
CA ARG A 34 6.27 -15.70 0.43
C ARG A 34 5.03 -15.28 -0.39
N GLY A 35 4.92 -13.99 -0.70
CA GLY A 35 3.94 -13.45 -1.64
C GLY A 35 3.71 -11.93 -1.52
N PRO A 36 4.68 -11.08 -1.88
CA PRO A 36 4.62 -9.64 -1.60
C PRO A 36 3.60 -8.86 -2.45
N GLY A 37 3.17 -9.38 -3.60
CA GLY A 37 2.24 -8.65 -4.48
C GLY A 37 0.77 -8.77 -4.10
N SER A 38 0.34 -9.94 -3.61
CA SER A 38 -1.09 -10.20 -3.38
C SER A 38 -1.58 -9.82 -1.99
N ALA A 39 -0.69 -9.82 -1.00
CA ALA A 39 -0.97 -9.44 0.37
C ALA A 39 -1.29 -7.94 0.49
N ILE A 40 -0.40 -7.07 0.01
CA ILE A 40 -0.59 -5.60 0.05
C ILE A 40 -1.83 -5.17 -0.73
N ALA A 41 -2.07 -5.77 -1.90
CA ALA A 41 -3.27 -5.49 -2.70
C ALA A 41 -4.57 -5.88 -1.97
N GLN A 42 -4.58 -7.00 -1.25
CA GLN A 42 -5.72 -7.42 -0.43
C GLN A 42 -5.88 -6.56 0.83
N LEU A 43 -4.77 -6.16 1.48
CA LEU A 43 -4.79 -5.23 2.62
C LEU A 43 -5.35 -3.88 2.22
N ARG A 44 -5.00 -3.36 1.04
CA ARG A 44 -5.57 -2.12 0.50
C ARG A 44 -7.10 -2.20 0.40
N GLU A 45 -7.63 -3.29 -0.17
CA GLU A 45 -9.09 -3.45 -0.34
C GLU A 45 -9.83 -3.62 0.99
N GLN A 46 -9.21 -4.22 2.01
CA GLN A 46 -9.87 -4.53 3.28
C GLN A 46 -9.63 -3.50 4.38
N VAL A 47 -8.48 -2.81 4.36
CA VAL A 47 -7.99 -1.96 5.46
C VAL A 47 -8.00 -0.47 5.08
N HIS A 48 -8.41 -0.10 3.87
CA HIS A 48 -8.45 1.31 3.41
C HIS A 48 -7.11 2.04 3.59
N LEU A 49 -6.00 1.36 3.24
CA LEU A 49 -4.68 2.00 3.22
C LEU A 49 -4.69 3.20 2.28
N THR A 50 -4.23 4.34 2.78
CA THR A 50 -4.08 5.56 1.99
C THR A 50 -2.84 5.48 1.11
N VAL A 51 -2.71 6.43 0.17
CA VAL A 51 -1.49 6.55 -0.64
C VAL A 51 -0.28 6.88 0.24
N ASP A 52 -0.46 7.68 1.28
CA ASP A 52 0.62 8.05 2.22
C ASP A 52 1.06 6.85 3.07
N ASP A 53 0.14 5.99 3.50
CA ASP A 53 0.48 4.75 4.20
C ASP A 53 1.34 3.84 3.31
N LEU A 54 0.95 3.68 2.04
CA LEU A 54 1.70 2.88 1.08
C LEU A 54 3.09 3.46 0.80
N ILE A 55 3.21 4.80 0.67
CA ILE A 55 4.50 5.45 0.47
C ILE A 55 5.40 5.27 1.70
N SER A 56 4.86 5.48 2.90
CA SER A 56 5.59 5.32 4.16
C SER A 56 6.13 3.90 4.29
N MET A 57 5.27 2.90 4.08
CA MET A 57 5.68 1.49 4.07
C MET A 57 6.77 1.21 3.03
N ALA A 58 6.64 1.75 1.81
CA ALA A 58 7.65 1.55 0.78
C ALA A 58 9.01 2.14 1.15
N ILE A 59 9.04 3.34 1.74
CA ILE A 59 10.28 3.95 2.25
C ILE A 59 10.89 3.06 3.31
N THR A 60 10.11 2.63 4.30
CA THR A 60 10.53 1.76 5.38
C THR A 60 11.13 0.44 4.87
N PHE A 61 10.51 -0.21 3.89
CA PHE A 61 11.08 -1.43 3.28
C PHE A 61 12.33 -1.13 2.45
N ALA A 62 12.42 0.03 1.79
CA ALA A 62 13.62 0.41 1.06
C ALA A 62 14.81 0.65 2.00
N GLU A 63 14.58 1.29 3.15
CA GLU A 63 15.58 1.51 4.21
C GLU A 63 16.06 0.19 4.83
N ALA A 64 15.17 -0.79 4.96
CA ALA A 64 15.50 -2.15 5.39
C ALA A 64 16.21 -3.00 4.31
N GLY A 65 16.47 -2.45 3.11
CA GLY A 65 17.11 -3.17 2.00
C GLY A 65 16.18 -4.12 1.23
N GLU A 66 14.87 -4.07 1.49
CA GLU A 66 13.83 -4.85 0.83
C GLU A 66 13.29 -4.11 -0.41
N HIS A 67 14.19 -3.75 -1.33
CA HIS A 67 13.90 -2.88 -2.48
C HIS A 67 12.83 -3.43 -3.43
N GLU A 68 12.76 -4.75 -3.65
CA GLU A 68 11.73 -5.35 -4.50
C GLU A 68 10.32 -5.19 -3.91
N LYS A 69 10.19 -5.30 -2.58
CA LYS A 69 8.91 -5.10 -1.87
C LYS A 69 8.52 -3.63 -1.87
N ALA A 70 9.47 -2.74 -1.59
CA ALA A 70 9.28 -1.30 -1.69
C ALA A 70 8.76 -0.91 -3.10
N ALA A 71 9.39 -1.42 -4.16
CA ALA A 71 8.96 -1.19 -5.53
C ALA A 71 7.55 -1.74 -5.82
N GLY A 72 7.21 -2.91 -5.26
CA GLY A 72 5.86 -3.48 -5.34
C GLY A 72 4.80 -2.59 -4.69
N ILE A 73 5.10 -2.06 -3.51
CA ILE A 73 4.19 -1.17 -2.77
C ILE A 73 4.02 0.17 -3.49
N LEU A 74 5.10 0.74 -4.03
CA LEU A 74 5.03 1.98 -4.83
C LEU A 74 4.15 1.84 -6.08
N LYS A 75 4.20 0.70 -6.77
CA LYS A 75 3.30 0.42 -7.91
C LYS A 75 1.83 0.42 -7.48
N GLU A 76 1.51 -0.10 -6.30
CA GLU A 76 0.14 -0.08 -5.78
C GLU A 76 -0.29 1.33 -5.34
N ALA A 77 0.63 2.14 -4.81
CA ALA A 77 0.41 3.55 -4.52
C ALA A 77 0.09 4.35 -5.80
N GLU A 78 0.87 4.15 -6.87
CA GLU A 78 0.66 4.78 -8.18
C GLU A 78 -0.70 4.41 -8.79
N LYS A 79 -1.08 3.14 -8.71
CA LYS A 79 -2.37 2.64 -9.18
C LYS A 79 -3.53 3.26 -8.38
N THR A 80 -3.38 3.38 -7.07
CA THR A 80 -4.36 4.02 -6.19
C THR A 80 -4.53 5.50 -6.53
N LEU A 81 -3.42 6.22 -6.68
CA LEU A 81 -3.42 7.63 -7.06
C LEU A 81 -4.06 7.85 -8.43
N SER A 82 -3.76 6.98 -9.40
CA SER A 82 -4.35 7.04 -10.74
C SER A 82 -5.87 6.83 -10.72
N SER A 83 -6.35 5.90 -9.89
CA SER A 83 -7.79 5.66 -9.69
C SER A 83 -8.49 6.88 -9.09
N ILE A 84 -7.88 7.54 -8.10
CA ILE A 84 -8.38 8.78 -7.49
C ILE A 84 -8.46 9.90 -8.52
N LYS A 85 -7.39 10.14 -9.29
CA LYS A 85 -7.33 11.15 -10.35
C LYS A 85 -8.41 10.91 -11.42
N GLY A 86 -8.58 9.66 -11.86
CA GLY A 86 -9.60 9.30 -12.84
C GLY A 86 -11.03 9.52 -12.32
N SER A 87 -11.27 9.21 -11.05
CA SER A 87 -12.57 9.43 -10.40
C SER A 87 -12.88 10.92 -10.25
N HIS A 88 -11.89 11.73 -9.87
CA HIS A 88 -12.01 13.18 -9.79
C HIS A 88 -12.32 13.82 -11.15
N GLN A 89 -11.62 13.42 -12.22
CA GLN A 89 -11.92 13.90 -13.58
C GLN A 89 -13.34 13.53 -14.04
N LYS A 90 -13.82 12.32 -13.72
CA LYS A 90 -15.19 11.91 -14.04
C LYS A 90 -16.23 12.74 -13.27
N ALA A 91 -15.97 13.04 -11.99
CA ALA A 91 -16.83 13.89 -11.18
C ALA A 91 -16.92 15.31 -11.74
N LEU A 92 -15.78 15.92 -12.10
CA LEU A 92 -15.72 17.24 -12.74
C LEU A 92 -16.47 17.27 -14.09
N ARG A 93 -16.29 16.24 -14.93
CA ARG A 93 -17.04 16.17 -16.20
C ARG A 93 -18.54 16.10 -15.98
N ARG A 94 -19.00 15.33 -14.99
CA ARG A 94 -20.42 15.23 -14.64
C ARG A 94 -20.98 16.55 -14.14
N SER A 95 -20.28 17.26 -13.25
CA SER A 95 -20.77 18.54 -12.72
C SER A 95 -20.89 19.61 -13.80
N VAL A 96 -19.95 19.65 -14.75
CA VAL A 96 -20.00 20.57 -15.91
C VAL A 96 -21.17 20.23 -16.85
N LEU A 97 -21.44 18.95 -17.09
CA LEU A 97 -22.58 18.51 -17.90
C LEU A 97 -23.92 18.88 -17.25
N THR A 98 -24.07 18.67 -15.95
CA THR A 98 -25.30 19.03 -15.22
C THR A 98 -25.52 20.55 -15.08
N ALA A 99 -24.44 21.33 -15.03
CA ALA A 99 -24.53 22.79 -14.99
C ALA A 99 -24.89 23.42 -16.34
N LYS A 100 -24.70 22.70 -17.45
CA LYS A 100 -25.05 23.15 -18.82
C LYS A 100 -26.50 22.82 -19.22
N THR A 101 -27.18 21.98 -18.45
CA THR A 101 -28.56 21.52 -18.72
C THR A 101 -29.62 22.23 -17.86
N ASN A 102 -29.21 23.18 -17.00
CA ASN A 102 -30.09 24.11 -16.27
C ASN A 102 -29.91 25.51 -16.85
#